data_AF-A0A2Z6PL43-F1
#
_entry.id   AF-A0A2Z6PL43-F1
#
_cell.length_a   1.000
_cell.length_b   1.000
_cell.length_c   1.000
_cell.angle_alpha   90.00
_cell.angle_beta   90.00
_cell.angle_gamma   90.00
#
_symmetry.space_group_name_H-M   'P 1'
#
loop_
_entity.id
_entity.type
_entity.pdbx_description
1 polymer ?
#
loop_
_entity_poly.entity_id
_entity_poly.type
_entity_poly.pdbx_seq_one_letter_code
_entity_poly.pdbx_strand_id
1 'polypeptide(L)'
;MASMLLFFPIFSLSLFLSLPFNNATSSKDLDTLLQDCTFKALSNPKIGIPYDAKVPNNLTGVKVSAMTLSRSTLTTRGFQNYNEFQIPIGVIEKSYVKRLVLVYPNLGNFSEKFYPLPNGFSYLTPVLGLLSYSGVNLSETELLPNLDIRASEDKPISIRFSDVKSVPYGSIPMCVSFDLNGSMHFDIVFHDWDENGEAEEDEDE
;
A
#
# COMPACT_ATOMS: atom_id res chain seq x y z
N MET A 1 -34.66 38.27 44.25
CA MET A 1 -33.20 38.13 44.39
C MET A 1 -32.96 36.63 44.56
N ALA A 2 -32.79 35.86 43.48
CA ALA A 2 -31.51 35.55 42.79
C ALA A 2 -30.51 34.91 43.76
N SER A 3 -29.88 33.76 43.53
CA SER A 3 -29.71 32.90 42.36
C SER A 3 -29.16 31.55 42.87
N MET A 4 -29.66 30.43 42.37
CA MET A 4 -29.17 29.09 42.70
C MET A 4 -28.06 28.73 41.70
N LEU A 5 -26.79 28.72 42.13
CA LEU A 5 -25.66 28.39 41.25
C LEU A 5 -25.34 26.89 41.35
N LEU A 6 -25.82 26.11 40.38
CA LEU A 6 -25.28 24.79 40.06
C LEU A 6 -24.01 24.98 39.24
N PHE A 7 -22.85 24.76 39.87
CA PHE A 7 -21.58 24.65 39.17
C PHE A 7 -21.45 23.24 38.58
N PHE A 8 -21.72 23.10 37.28
CA PHE A 8 -21.19 22.00 36.48
C PHE A 8 -20.35 22.58 35.35
N PRO A 9 -19.02 22.72 35.49
CA PRO A 9 -18.15 22.61 34.35
C PRO A 9 -17.88 21.12 34.15
N ILE A 10 -18.56 20.57 33.15
CA ILE A 10 -18.23 19.31 32.50
C ILE A 10 -16.76 19.44 32.11
N PHE A 11 -15.87 18.88 32.92
CA PHE A 11 -14.48 18.67 32.51
C PHE A 11 -14.59 17.64 31.40
N SER A 12 -14.74 18.14 30.18
CA SER A 12 -14.58 17.36 28.96
C SER A 12 -13.14 16.87 29.00
N LEU A 13 -12.96 15.72 29.64
CA LEU A 13 -11.84 14.85 29.43
C LEU A 13 -11.99 14.39 27.99
N SER A 14 -11.59 15.25 27.05
CA SER A 14 -11.16 14.80 25.75
C SER A 14 -9.90 13.99 26.03
N LEU A 15 -10.13 12.74 26.41
CA LEU A 15 -9.14 11.71 26.37
C LEU A 15 -8.83 11.59 24.88
N PHE A 16 -7.85 12.38 24.42
CA PHE A 16 -7.19 12.11 23.17
C PHE A 16 -6.63 10.70 23.31
N LEU A 17 -7.41 9.69 22.89
CA LEU A 17 -6.89 8.37 22.57
C LEU A 17 -6.04 8.54 21.32
N SER A 18 -4.87 9.15 21.43
CA SER A 18 -3.75 8.71 20.63
C SER A 18 -3.40 7.33 21.17
N LEU A 19 -4.11 6.29 20.72
CA LEU A 19 -3.68 4.92 20.95
C LEU A 19 -2.25 4.87 20.43
N PRO A 20 -1.25 4.57 21.28
CA PRO A 20 0.05 4.21 20.77
C PRO A 20 -0.19 2.90 20.03
N PHE A 21 -0.31 3.00 18.71
CA PHE A 21 -0.53 1.88 17.81
C PHE A 21 0.79 1.11 17.68
N ASN A 22 1.25 0.61 18.83
CA ASN A 22 2.58 0.05 19.01
C ASN A 22 2.55 -1.47 18.86
N ASN A 23 1.37 -2.07 18.67
CA ASN A 23 1.20 -3.51 18.51
C ASN A 23 0.14 -3.77 17.42
N ALA A 24 0.52 -3.62 16.15
CA ALA A 24 -0.30 -4.13 15.06
C ALA A 24 -0.39 -5.66 15.19
N THR A 25 -1.62 -6.17 15.37
CA THR A 25 -1.90 -7.60 15.56
C THR A 25 -2.55 -8.28 14.36
N SER A 26 -3.10 -7.49 13.45
CA SER A 26 -3.73 -7.94 12.20
C SER A 26 -3.21 -7.14 11.00
N SER A 27 -3.50 -7.60 9.78
CA SER A 27 -3.19 -6.87 8.53
C SER A 27 -3.91 -5.51 8.48
N LYS A 28 -5.20 -5.48 8.87
CA LYS A 28 -5.99 -4.24 8.95
C LYS A 28 -5.41 -3.25 9.96
N ASP A 29 -4.94 -3.77 11.10
CA ASP A 29 -4.25 -2.96 12.09
C ASP A 29 -2.97 -2.36 11.49
N LEU A 30 -2.18 -3.19 10.81
CA LEU A 30 -0.96 -2.75 10.15
C LEU A 30 -1.24 -1.66 9.11
N ASP A 31 -2.25 -1.82 8.25
CA ASP A 31 -2.60 -0.82 7.25
C ASP A 31 -2.97 0.53 7.89
N THR A 32 -3.71 0.48 9.00
CA THR A 32 -4.08 1.65 9.80
C THR A 32 -2.84 2.38 10.36
N LEU A 33 -1.89 1.63 10.91
CA LEU A 33 -0.62 2.18 11.41
C LEU A 33 0.20 2.83 10.31
N LEU A 34 0.34 2.14 9.19
CA LEU A 34 1.16 2.60 8.06
C LEU A 34 0.52 3.82 7.39
N GLN A 35 -0.81 3.88 7.35
CA GLN A 35 -1.54 5.07 6.95
C GLN A 35 -1.20 6.27 7.87
N ASP A 36 -1.33 6.12 9.19
CA ASP A 36 -0.99 7.20 10.12
C ASP A 36 0.47 7.67 9.98
N CYS A 37 1.42 6.73 9.85
CA CYS A 37 2.83 7.05 9.65
C CYS A 37 3.07 7.84 8.36
N THR A 38 2.47 7.41 7.26
CA THR A 38 2.63 8.06 5.95
C THR A 38 1.97 9.42 5.87
N PHE A 39 0.79 9.58 6.46
CA PHE A 39 0.09 10.86 6.48
C PHE A 39 0.86 11.92 7.26
N LYS A 40 1.51 11.54 8.36
CA LYS A 40 2.45 12.41 9.09
C LYS A 40 3.65 12.85 8.24
N ALA A 41 4.11 12.01 7.32
CA ALA A 41 5.21 12.36 6.41
C ALA A 41 4.77 13.32 5.29
N LEU A 42 3.49 13.37 4.96
CA LEU A 42 2.92 14.25 3.92
C LEU A 42 2.67 15.69 4.44
N SER A 43 3.70 16.33 4.99
CA SER A 43 3.64 17.76 5.33
C SER A 43 3.85 18.62 4.07
N ASN A 44 2.78 19.22 3.55
CA ASN A 44 2.75 19.99 2.30
C ASN A 44 3.29 19.22 1.08
N PRO A 45 2.68 18.07 0.73
CA PRO A 45 3.20 17.20 -0.30
C PRO A 45 3.02 17.80 -1.69
N LYS A 46 4.01 17.54 -2.55
CA LYS A 46 3.91 17.83 -3.99
C LYS A 46 3.28 16.65 -4.71
N ILE A 47 2.52 16.94 -5.76
CA ILE A 47 1.88 15.92 -6.59
C ILE A 47 2.96 15.11 -7.32
N GLY A 48 2.84 13.79 -7.29
CA GLY A 48 3.71 12.84 -7.99
C GLY A 48 5.10 12.70 -7.37
N ILE A 49 5.30 13.15 -6.13
CA ILE A 49 6.56 12.97 -5.40
C ILE A 49 6.30 12.00 -4.24
N PRO A 50 7.04 10.88 -4.15
CA PRO A 50 7.00 9.98 -3.00
C PRO A 50 7.74 10.57 -1.81
N TYR A 51 7.16 10.38 -0.62
CA TYR A 51 7.70 10.76 0.68
C TYR A 51 7.80 9.51 1.54
N ASP A 52 9.01 9.18 1.97
CA ASP A 52 9.25 8.07 2.89
C ASP A 52 8.76 8.42 4.29
N ALA A 53 8.12 7.46 4.95
CA ALA A 53 7.65 7.60 6.32
C ALA A 53 8.47 6.75 7.27
N LYS A 54 8.60 7.24 8.51
CA LYS A 54 9.23 6.49 9.60
C LYS A 54 8.19 5.57 10.22
N VAL A 55 8.52 4.29 10.29
CA VAL A 55 7.72 3.29 11.03
C VAL A 55 8.21 3.19 12.48
N PRO A 56 7.36 2.71 13.42
CA PRO A 56 7.81 2.52 14.80
C PRO A 56 8.85 1.39 14.89
N ASN A 57 9.67 1.41 15.95
CA ASN A 57 10.83 0.50 16.10
C ASN A 57 10.46 -1.00 16.08
N ASN A 58 9.23 -1.34 16.45
CA ASN A 58 8.72 -2.71 16.40
C ASN A 58 8.53 -3.26 14.98
N LEU A 59 8.59 -2.40 13.95
CA LEU A 59 8.49 -2.71 12.52
C LEU A 59 9.79 -2.38 11.78
N THR A 60 10.93 -2.45 12.47
CA THR A 60 12.24 -2.16 11.86
C THR A 60 12.49 -3.04 10.64
N GLY A 61 12.73 -2.41 9.49
CA GLY A 61 12.92 -3.11 8.21
C GLY A 61 11.70 -3.04 7.28
N VAL A 62 10.53 -2.63 7.78
CA VAL A 62 9.41 -2.22 6.94
C VAL A 62 9.74 -0.87 6.32
N LYS A 63 9.63 -0.79 4.99
CA LYS A 63 9.74 0.47 4.26
C LYS A 63 8.34 0.93 3.90
N VAL A 64 8.05 2.21 4.08
CA VAL A 64 6.77 2.77 3.69
C VAL A 64 6.97 4.14 3.06
N SER A 65 6.30 4.39 1.96
CA SER A 65 6.28 5.69 1.29
C SER A 65 4.86 6.05 0.91
N ALA A 66 4.59 7.35 0.77
CA ALA A 66 3.33 7.82 0.20
C ALA A 66 3.53 8.94 -0.80
N MET A 67 2.67 8.99 -1.81
CA MET A 67 2.63 10.10 -2.76
C MET A 67 1.21 10.57 -3.01
N THR A 68 1.08 11.87 -3.22
CA THR A 68 -0.20 12.44 -3.66
C THR A 68 -0.30 12.43 -5.16
N LEU A 69 -1.43 11.98 -5.70
CA LEU A 69 -1.74 12.04 -7.13
C LEU A 69 -3.06 12.77 -7.35
N SER A 70 -3.14 13.45 -8.49
CA SER A 70 -4.43 13.89 -9.00
C SER A 70 -5.10 12.74 -9.76
N ARG A 71 -6.42 12.69 -9.74
CA ARG A 71 -7.17 11.75 -10.60
C ARG A 71 -6.74 11.87 -12.07
N SER A 72 -6.55 13.10 -12.54
CA SER A 72 -6.07 13.37 -13.89
C SER A 72 -4.71 12.74 -14.17
N THR A 73 -3.77 12.77 -13.20
CA THR A 73 -2.45 12.16 -13.37
C THR A 73 -2.56 10.65 -13.57
N LEU A 74 -3.37 9.96 -12.77
CA LEU A 74 -3.59 8.52 -12.90
C LEU A 74 -4.25 8.15 -14.23
N THR A 75 -5.27 8.91 -14.64
CA THR A 75 -5.98 8.60 -15.88
C THR A 75 -5.20 8.94 -17.14
N THR A 76 -4.38 10.01 -17.13
CA THR A 76 -3.74 10.53 -18.36
C THR A 76 -2.24 10.26 -18.48
N ARG A 77 -1.54 10.03 -17.37
CA ARG A 77 -0.07 9.89 -17.37
C ARG A 77 0.42 8.59 -16.72
N GLY A 78 -0.33 8.03 -15.78
CA GLY A 78 0.15 6.93 -14.95
C GLY A 78 1.35 7.36 -14.11
N PHE A 79 2.11 6.37 -13.62
CA PHE A 79 3.32 6.58 -12.85
C PHE A 79 4.25 5.36 -12.93
N GLN A 80 5.40 5.51 -13.60
CA GLN A 80 6.25 4.35 -13.94
C GLN A 80 7.23 3.93 -12.85
N ASN A 81 7.57 4.81 -11.91
CA ASN A 81 8.68 4.59 -10.97
C ASN A 81 8.22 4.76 -9.51
N TYR A 82 7.16 4.04 -9.08
CA TYR A 82 6.73 4.05 -7.69
C TYR A 82 7.23 2.80 -6.96
N ASN A 83 8.50 2.84 -6.55
CA ASN A 83 9.22 1.68 -6.03
C ASN A 83 9.12 0.51 -7.03
N GLU A 84 8.61 -0.66 -6.63
CA GLU A 84 8.41 -1.82 -7.49
C GLU A 84 7.16 -1.69 -8.38
N PHE A 85 6.29 -0.71 -8.16
CA PHE A 85 5.03 -0.56 -8.90
C PHE A 85 5.17 0.34 -10.13
N GLN A 86 4.64 -0.17 -11.25
CA GLN A 86 4.43 0.56 -12.49
C GLN A 86 2.93 0.72 -12.72
N ILE A 87 2.47 1.96 -12.61
CA ILE A 87 1.06 2.32 -12.74
C ILE A 87 0.84 2.81 -14.19
N PRO A 88 0.03 2.12 -15.00
CA PRO A 88 -0.19 2.48 -16.38
C PRO A 88 -1.07 3.72 -16.52
N ILE A 89 -1.15 4.24 -17.74
CA ILE A 89 -2.13 5.26 -18.12
C ILE A 89 -3.52 4.62 -18.14
N GLY A 90 -4.54 5.35 -17.67
CA GLY A 90 -5.94 4.93 -17.75
C GLY A 90 -6.48 4.30 -16.46
N VAL A 91 -5.70 4.31 -15.38
CA VAL A 91 -6.19 3.87 -14.06
C VAL A 91 -7.27 4.82 -13.56
N ILE A 92 -8.45 4.28 -13.24
CA ILE A 92 -9.60 5.04 -12.74
C ILE A 92 -9.85 4.75 -11.27
N GLU A 93 -10.31 5.77 -10.55
CA GLU A 93 -10.76 5.69 -9.16
C GLU A 93 -12.28 5.82 -9.13
N LYS A 94 -12.96 4.98 -8.33
CA LYS A 94 -14.42 4.84 -8.37
C LYS A 94 -15.20 5.96 -7.67
N SER A 95 -14.65 6.54 -6.60
CA SER A 95 -15.30 7.51 -5.71
C SER A 95 -15.21 8.97 -6.20
N TYR A 96 -14.71 9.20 -7.42
CA TYR A 96 -14.62 10.50 -8.08
C TYR A 96 -13.87 11.58 -7.27
N VAL A 97 -12.87 11.19 -6.49
CA VAL A 97 -12.10 12.16 -5.71
C VAL A 97 -11.17 12.99 -6.61
N LYS A 98 -10.91 14.25 -6.24
CA LYS A 98 -10.00 15.12 -7.01
C LYS A 98 -8.52 14.74 -6.82
N ARG A 99 -8.17 14.33 -5.60
CA ARG A 99 -6.83 13.96 -5.16
C ARG A 99 -6.91 12.68 -4.36
N LEU A 100 -5.88 11.86 -4.51
CA LEU A 100 -5.71 10.64 -3.73
C LEU A 100 -4.27 10.50 -3.26
N VAL A 101 -4.10 9.69 -2.23
CA VAL A 101 -2.79 9.29 -1.69
C VAL A 101 -2.59 7.83 -2.05
N LEU A 102 -1.48 7.52 -2.71
CA LEU A 102 -1.01 6.15 -2.84
C LEU A 102 -0.01 5.88 -1.73
N VAL A 103 -0.21 4.78 -1.01
CA VAL A 103 0.65 4.31 0.07
C VAL A 103 1.27 2.99 -0.38
N TYR A 104 2.59 2.95 -0.31
CA TYR A 104 3.39 1.78 -0.60
C TYR A 104 4.01 1.28 0.70
N PRO A 105 3.61 0.09 1.19
CA PRO A 105 4.38 -0.64 2.16
C PRO A 105 5.18 -1.79 1.53
N ASN A 106 6.40 -2.00 2.01
CA ASN A 106 7.19 -3.21 1.80
C ASN A 106 7.51 -3.80 3.17
N LEU A 107 6.94 -4.97 3.43
CA LEU A 107 6.93 -5.55 4.77
C LEU A 107 8.23 -6.26 5.15
N GLY A 108 9.13 -6.50 4.20
CA GLY A 108 10.38 -7.21 4.47
C GLY A 108 10.12 -8.52 5.23
N ASN A 109 10.82 -8.69 6.36
CA ASN A 109 10.70 -9.85 7.24
C ASN A 109 9.35 -9.97 7.97
N PHE A 110 8.51 -8.93 7.95
CA PHE A 110 7.19 -8.95 8.57
C PHE A 110 6.11 -9.58 7.69
N SER A 111 6.44 -9.92 6.44
CA SER A 111 5.52 -10.54 5.49
C SER A 111 4.83 -11.78 6.08
N GLU A 112 5.61 -12.74 6.59
CA GLU A 112 5.09 -13.99 7.17
C GLU A 112 4.29 -13.77 8.46
N LYS A 113 4.58 -12.70 9.20
CA LYS A 113 3.86 -12.37 10.43
C LYS A 113 2.45 -11.87 10.17
N PHE A 114 2.28 -11.00 9.17
CA PHE A 114 0.98 -10.36 8.89
C PHE A 114 0.19 -11.08 7.80
N TYR A 115 0.87 -11.81 6.93
CA TYR A 115 0.29 -12.59 5.84
C TYR A 115 0.92 -14.01 5.86
N PRO A 116 0.58 -14.85 6.84
CA PRO A 116 1.12 -16.20 6.92
C PRO A 116 0.65 -17.02 5.72
N LEU A 117 1.57 -17.75 5.09
CA LEU A 117 1.24 -18.67 4.00
C LEU A 117 0.85 -20.05 4.55
N PRO A 118 0.00 -20.81 3.84
CA PRO A 118 -0.28 -22.19 4.19
C PRO A 118 0.98 -23.07 4.12
N ASN A 119 0.94 -24.20 4.82
CA ASN A 119 2.03 -25.18 4.80
C ASN A 119 2.38 -25.59 3.36
N GLY A 120 3.67 -25.63 3.05
CA GLY A 120 4.20 -25.98 1.73
C GLY A 120 4.51 -24.78 0.83
N PHE A 121 4.17 -23.56 1.25
CA PHE A 121 4.53 -22.32 0.55
C PHE A 121 5.58 -21.52 1.31
N SER A 122 6.39 -20.77 0.58
CA SER A 122 7.36 -19.84 1.16
C SER A 122 7.49 -18.58 0.30
N TYR A 123 7.77 -17.46 0.95
CA TYR A 123 7.94 -16.18 0.27
C TYR A 123 9.30 -16.08 -0.43
N LEU A 124 9.26 -15.89 -1.74
CA LEU A 124 10.42 -15.52 -2.57
C LEU A 124 10.71 -14.02 -2.51
N THR A 125 9.69 -13.20 -2.25
CA THR A 125 9.75 -11.74 -2.14
C THR A 125 8.99 -11.27 -0.89
N PRO A 126 9.29 -10.09 -0.34
CA PRO A 126 8.44 -9.51 0.69
C PRO A 126 7.07 -9.14 0.13
N VAL A 127 6.04 -9.15 0.99
CA VAL A 127 4.72 -8.63 0.66
C VAL A 127 4.82 -7.11 0.45
N LEU A 128 4.37 -6.69 -0.73
CA LEU A 128 4.27 -5.30 -1.12
C LEU A 128 2.79 -4.89 -1.14
N GLY A 129 2.51 -3.63 -0.82
CA GLY A 129 1.18 -3.07 -0.92
C GLY A 129 1.11 -1.90 -1.89
N LEU A 130 -0.07 -1.73 -2.49
CA LEU A 130 -0.45 -0.51 -3.18
C LEU A 130 -1.84 -0.11 -2.69
N LEU A 131 -1.86 0.66 -1.60
CA LEU A 131 -3.08 1.13 -0.97
C LEU A 131 -3.40 2.52 -1.51
N SER A 132 -4.68 2.82 -1.68
CA SER A 132 -5.13 4.13 -2.16
C SER A 132 -6.14 4.74 -1.19
N TYR A 133 -6.01 6.04 -0.92
CA TYR A 133 -6.83 6.77 0.05
C TYR A 133 -7.24 8.12 -0.51
N SER A 134 -8.30 8.72 0.05
CA SER A 134 -8.67 10.11 -0.25
C SER A 134 -7.52 11.06 0.05
N GLY A 135 -7.33 12.10 -0.78
CA GLY A 135 -6.31 13.14 -0.58
C GLY A 135 -6.91 14.53 -0.36
N VAL A 136 -8.18 14.62 0.01
CA VAL A 136 -8.92 15.90 0.09
C VAL A 136 -8.61 16.64 1.41
N ASN A 137 -8.37 15.92 2.51
CA ASN A 137 -8.11 16.50 3.83
C ASN A 137 -6.93 15.82 4.53
N LEU A 138 -5.71 16.02 4.04
CA LEU A 138 -4.50 15.41 4.63
C LEU A 138 -4.18 15.90 6.06
N SER A 139 -4.81 17.01 6.48
CA SER A 139 -4.65 17.59 7.81
C SER A 139 -5.66 17.05 8.83
N GLU A 140 -6.63 16.24 8.42
CA GLU A 140 -7.54 15.59 9.35
C GLU A 140 -6.79 14.47 10.09
N THR A 141 -6.90 14.47 11.42
CA THR A 141 -6.32 13.45 12.30
C THR A 141 -7.03 12.08 12.16
N GLU A 142 -8.07 12.01 11.32
CA GLU A 142 -8.88 10.83 11.11
C GLU A 142 -8.33 9.99 9.94
N LEU A 143 -8.37 8.67 10.10
CA LEU A 143 -7.99 7.72 9.07
C LEU A 143 -8.91 7.89 7.85
N LEU A 144 -8.31 8.04 6.67
CA LEU A 144 -9.07 8.23 5.45
C LEU A 144 -9.54 6.89 4.87
N PRO A 145 -10.74 6.84 4.28
CA PRO A 145 -11.25 5.61 3.68
C PRO A 145 -10.38 5.19 2.48
N ASN A 146 -10.21 3.87 2.34
CA ASN A 146 -9.60 3.28 1.15
C ASN A 146 -10.43 3.61 -0.09
N LEU A 147 -9.74 3.87 -1.18
CA LEU A 147 -10.33 4.02 -2.50
C LEU A 147 -10.09 2.76 -3.33
N ASP A 148 -11.00 2.52 -4.26
CA ASP A 148 -10.88 1.44 -5.25
C ASP A 148 -10.32 2.02 -6.54
N ILE A 149 -9.08 1.62 -6.87
CA ILE A 149 -8.44 1.94 -8.14
C ILE A 149 -8.49 0.74 -9.07
N ARG A 150 -8.83 0.97 -10.33
CA ARG A 150 -8.99 -0.08 -11.33
C ARG A 150 -8.15 0.24 -12.55
N ALA A 151 -7.32 -0.72 -12.92
CA ALA A 151 -6.63 -0.75 -14.20
C ALA A 151 -7.45 -1.56 -15.22
N SER A 152 -7.23 -1.30 -16.50
CA SER A 152 -7.79 -2.12 -17.57
C SER A 152 -7.01 -3.43 -17.70
N GLU A 153 -7.67 -4.49 -18.16
CA GLU A 153 -7.02 -5.79 -18.43
C GLU A 153 -5.87 -5.67 -19.43
N ASP A 154 -5.99 -4.80 -20.44
CA ASP A 154 -4.94 -4.60 -21.47
C ASP A 154 -3.71 -3.86 -20.93
N LYS A 155 -3.87 -3.13 -19.82
CA LYS A 155 -2.82 -2.32 -19.19
C LYS A 155 -2.92 -2.47 -17.68
N PRO A 156 -2.46 -3.61 -17.12
CA PRO A 156 -2.51 -3.87 -15.69
C PRO A 156 -1.43 -3.08 -14.94
N ILE A 157 -1.63 -2.88 -13.64
CA ILE A 157 -0.57 -2.41 -12.75
C ILE A 157 0.49 -3.53 -12.68
N SER A 158 1.72 -3.19 -13.03
CA SER A 158 2.81 -4.16 -13.06
C SER A 158 3.70 -4.01 -11.83
N ILE A 159 4.22 -5.12 -11.32
CA ILE A 159 5.13 -5.16 -10.17
C ILE A 159 6.46 -5.76 -10.64
N ARG A 160 7.56 -5.05 -10.39
CA ARG A 160 8.91 -5.50 -10.72
C ARG A 160 9.71 -5.70 -9.44
N PHE A 161 9.93 -6.97 -9.08
CA PHE A 161 10.72 -7.32 -7.91
C PHE A 161 12.21 -7.30 -8.24
N SER A 162 12.99 -6.53 -7.50
CA SER A 162 14.45 -6.44 -7.66
C SER A 162 15.18 -7.57 -6.93
N ASP A 163 14.67 -7.97 -5.75
CA ASP A 163 15.33 -8.89 -4.82
C ASP A 163 14.49 -10.15 -4.61
N VAL A 164 14.50 -11.05 -5.60
CA VAL A 164 13.79 -12.34 -5.57
C VAL A 164 14.72 -13.45 -5.09
N LYS A 165 14.30 -14.22 -4.08
CA LYS A 165 15.04 -15.43 -3.65
C LYS A 165 14.98 -16.51 -4.73
N SER A 166 16.03 -17.32 -4.83
CA SER A 166 16.05 -18.49 -5.72
C SER A 166 14.93 -19.46 -5.40
N VAL A 167 14.23 -19.93 -6.44
CA VAL A 167 13.18 -20.95 -6.30
C VAL A 167 13.81 -22.27 -5.84
N PRO A 168 13.32 -22.90 -4.76
CA PRO A 168 13.80 -24.21 -4.35
C PRO A 168 13.59 -25.27 -5.44
N TYR A 169 14.54 -26.19 -5.59
CA TYR A 169 14.44 -27.25 -6.59
C TYR A 169 13.14 -28.05 -6.45
N GLY A 170 12.45 -28.28 -7.57
CA GLY A 170 11.17 -29.00 -7.61
C GLY A 170 9.96 -28.19 -7.14
N SER A 171 10.10 -26.87 -6.94
CA SER A 171 9.00 -25.96 -6.63
C SER A 171 8.60 -25.11 -7.84
N ILE A 172 7.34 -24.69 -7.89
CA ILE A 172 6.81 -23.81 -8.94
C ILE A 172 6.52 -22.44 -8.31
N PRO A 173 7.09 -21.34 -8.84
CA PRO A 173 6.79 -20.00 -8.36
C PRO A 173 5.35 -19.61 -8.73
N MET A 174 4.67 -18.89 -7.84
CA MET A 174 3.30 -18.43 -8.03
C MET A 174 3.14 -17.02 -7.49
N CYS A 175 2.21 -16.26 -8.07
CA CYS A 175 1.76 -15.00 -7.53
C CYS A 175 0.75 -15.26 -6.41
N VAL A 176 0.80 -14.43 -5.39
CA VAL A 176 -0.21 -14.38 -4.33
C VAL A 176 -0.58 -12.94 -4.08
N SER A 177 -1.87 -12.66 -3.99
CA SER A 177 -2.42 -11.35 -3.63
C SER A 177 -3.25 -11.45 -2.36
N PHE A 178 -3.35 -10.35 -1.64
CA PHE A 178 -4.12 -10.24 -0.41
C PHE A 178 -5.14 -9.11 -0.52
N ASP A 179 -6.37 -9.37 -0.13
CA ASP A 179 -7.40 -8.34 -0.04
C ASP A 179 -7.24 -7.47 1.22
N LEU A 180 -8.09 -6.45 1.38
CA LEU A 180 -8.08 -5.54 2.54
C LEU A 180 -8.43 -6.23 3.87
N ASN A 181 -8.95 -7.45 3.84
CA ASN A 181 -9.22 -8.27 5.02
C ASN A 181 -8.09 -9.28 5.30
N GLY A 182 -7.06 -9.34 4.44
CA GLY A 182 -5.99 -10.33 4.50
C GLY A 182 -6.34 -11.68 3.90
N SER A 183 -7.47 -11.81 3.18
CA SER A 183 -7.81 -13.02 2.44
C SER A 183 -6.85 -13.17 1.27
N MET A 184 -6.35 -14.39 1.04
CA MET A 184 -5.33 -14.65 0.04
C MET A 184 -5.90 -15.28 -1.23
N HIS A 185 -5.33 -14.92 -2.38
CA HIS A 185 -5.64 -15.50 -3.68
C HIS A 185 -4.35 -15.85 -4.41
N PHE A 186 -4.26 -17.08 -4.91
CA PHE A 186 -3.12 -17.55 -5.70
C PHE A 186 -3.44 -17.45 -7.18
N ASP A 187 -2.47 -16.96 -7.95
CA ASP A 187 -2.50 -16.94 -9.41
C ASP A 187 -1.19 -17.55 -9.94
N ILE A 188 -1.30 -18.44 -10.91
CA ILE A 188 -0.13 -19.06 -11.54
C ILE A 188 0.52 -18.03 -12.46
N VAL A 189 1.82 -17.78 -12.26
CA VAL A 189 2.61 -17.00 -13.21
C VAL A 189 3.04 -17.94 -14.33
N PHE A 190 2.54 -17.71 -15.53
CA PHE A 190 3.18 -18.30 -16.71
C PHE A 190 4.51 -17.57 -16.90
N HIS A 191 5.61 -18.27 -16.67
CA HIS A 191 6.92 -17.76 -16.99
C HIS A 191 7.12 -17.76 -18.50
N ASP A 192 7.26 -16.59 -19.08
CA ASP A 192 7.92 -16.39 -20.37
C ASP A 192 9.37 -16.01 -20.03
N TRP A 193 10.20 -17.02 -19.80
CA TRP A 193 11.65 -16.87 -19.78
C TRP A 193 12.17 -17.88 -20.78
N ASP A 194 12.67 -17.40 -21.91
CA ASP A 194 13.54 -18.21 -22.75
C ASP A 194 14.75 -18.62 -21.90
N GLU A 195 14.96 -19.93 -21.76
CA GLU A 195 16.09 -20.50 -21.02
C GLU A 195 17.48 -20.09 -21.56
N ASN A 196 17.55 -19.27 -22.62
CA ASN A 196 18.79 -18.97 -23.32
C ASN A 196 19.16 -17.48 -23.44
N GLY A 197 18.32 -16.52 -23.03
CA GLY A 197 18.73 -15.10 -23.04
C GLY A 197 19.18 -14.56 -24.40
N GLU A 198 18.57 -15.00 -25.49
CA GLU A 198 18.68 -14.38 -26.82
C GLU A 198 17.29 -13.90 -27.24
N ALA A 199 17.21 -12.65 -27.72
CA ALA A 199 15.99 -12.14 -28.31
C ALA A 199 15.68 -12.95 -29.58
N GLU A 200 14.47 -13.46 -29.69
CA GLU A 200 13.92 -13.98 -30.94
C GLU A 200 13.91 -12.79 -31.94
N GLU A 201 14.85 -12.80 -32.89
CA GLU A 201 14.76 -11.95 -34.07
C GLU A 201 13.64 -12.55 -34.94
N ASP A 202 12.53 -11.83 -35.04
CA ASP A 202 11.49 -12.08 -36.02
C ASP A 202 12.12 -12.03 -37.43
N GLU A 203 12.40 -13.20 -38.00
CA GLU A 203 12.68 -13.34 -39.43
C GLU A 203 11.35 -13.18 -40.19
N ASP A 204 11.08 -11.95 -40.63
CA ASP A 204 10.07 -11.65 -41.64
C ASP A 204 10.48 -12.30 -42.99
N GLU A 205 9.66 -13.23 -43.49
CA GLU A 205 9.58 -13.59 -44.93
C GLU A 205 8.21 -13.20 -45.52
#